data_AF-A0A957RLX5-F1
#
_entry.id   AF-A0A957RLX5-F1
#
_cell.length_a   1.000
_cell.length_b   1.000
_cell.length_c   1.000
_cell.angle_alpha   90.00
_cell.angle_beta   90.00
_cell.angle_gamma   90.00
#
_symmetry.space_group_name_H-M   'P 1'
#
loop_
_entity.id
_entity.type
_entity.pdbx_description
1 polymer ?
#
loop_
_entity_poly.entity_id
_entity_poly.type
_entity_poly.pdbx_seq_one_letter_code
_entity_poly.pdbx_strand_id
1 'polypeptide(L)'
;MSASITVRLFGSPAVLVNGQPVTQFHSSRAAALVYYLAATNRSHAREGLATLFWSEWSDAQAKTNLRSTLYYLPDVLKPFMDVSRTAVTLHPHAVQEV
;
A
#
# COMPACT_ATOMS: atom_id res chain seq x y z
N MET A 1 22.35 -5.78 -0.86
CA MET A 1 21.36 -6.88 -0.88
C MET A 1 20.04 -6.27 -1.30
N SER A 2 19.49 -6.65 -2.46
CA SER A 2 18.22 -6.08 -2.93
C SER A 2 17.07 -6.63 -2.09
N ALA A 3 16.28 -5.75 -1.47
CA ALA A 3 15.06 -6.15 -0.79
C ALA A 3 13.96 -6.41 -1.82
N SER A 4 13.13 -7.43 -1.59
CA SER A 4 12.01 -7.78 -2.47
C SER A 4 10.71 -7.86 -1.70
N ILE A 5 9.62 -7.46 -2.35
CA ILE A 5 8.26 -7.62 -1.86
C ILE A 5 7.53 -8.64 -2.73
N THR A 6 6.83 -9.57 -2.08
CA THR A 6 5.97 -10.55 -2.73
C THR A 6 4.56 -10.38 -2.20
N VAL A 7 3.58 -10.26 -3.11
CA VAL A 7 2.17 -10.17 -2.74
C VAL A 7 1.44 -11.37 -3.29
N ARG A 8 0.81 -12.14 -2.40
CA ARG A 8 -0.02 -13.30 -2.75
C ARG A 8 -1.47 -12.85 -2.73
N LEU A 9 -2.16 -12.99 -3.85
CA LEU A 9 -3.56 -12.62 -4.01
C LEU A 9 -4.48 -13.82 -4.27
N PHE A 10 -3.91 -14.95 -4.68
CA PHE A 10 -4.64 -16.20 -4.87
C PHE A 10 -4.62 -17.02 -3.58
N GLY A 11 -5.82 -17.34 -3.07
CA GLY A 11 -5.99 -17.94 -1.73
C GLY A 11 -6.10 -16.86 -0.66
N SER A 12 -5.51 -17.10 0.52
CA SER A 12 -5.45 -16.09 1.58
C SER A 12 -4.47 -14.98 1.20
N PRO A 13 -4.91 -13.71 1.09
CA PRO A 13 -4.02 -12.62 0.74
C PRO A 13 -2.90 -12.45 1.76
N ALA A 14 -1.67 -12.22 1.29
CA ALA A 14 -0.51 -11.99 2.14
C ALA A 14 0.52 -11.08 1.46
N VAL A 15 1.17 -10.22 2.25
CA VAL A 15 2.35 -9.46 1.85
C VAL A 15 3.57 -10.06 2.54
N LEU A 16 4.64 -10.29 1.79
CA LEU A 16 5.90 -10.77 2.30
C LEU A 16 7.02 -9.82 1.89
N VAL A 17 7.90 -9.47 2.82
CA VAL A 17 9.16 -8.79 2.51
C VAL A 17 10.30 -9.74 2.82
N ASN A 18 11.15 -10.00 1.83
CA ASN A 18 12.26 -10.96 1.94
C ASN A 18 11.80 -12.32 2.49
N GLY A 19 10.63 -12.78 2.06
CA GLY A 19 10.02 -14.05 2.49
C GLY A 19 9.38 -14.04 3.88
N GLN A 20 9.41 -12.94 4.63
CA GLN A 20 8.77 -12.81 5.94
C GLN A 20 7.40 -12.13 5.81
N PRO A 21 6.33 -12.69 6.40
CA PRO A 21 4.99 -12.12 6.31
C PRO A 21 4.90 -10.79 7.07
N VAL A 22 4.31 -9.79 6.43
CA VAL A 22 3.97 -8.51 7.06
C VAL A 22 2.57 -8.62 7.65
N THR A 23 2.47 -8.63 8.97
CA THR A 23 1.19 -8.81 9.69
C THR A 23 0.73 -7.58 10.45
N GLN A 24 1.60 -6.59 10.63
CA GLN A 24 1.41 -5.42 11.51
C GLN A 24 0.62 -4.28 10.84
N PHE A 25 -0.40 -4.62 10.03
CA PHE A 25 -1.28 -3.61 9.47
C PHE A 25 -2.22 -3.05 10.54
N HIS A 26 -2.30 -1.73 10.67
CA HIS A 26 -3.19 -1.08 11.63
C HIS A 26 -4.68 -1.24 11.28
N SER A 27 -5.01 -1.67 10.06
CA SER A 27 -6.39 -1.94 9.63
C SER A 27 -6.44 -2.91 8.45
N SER A 28 -7.59 -3.56 8.24
CA SER A 28 -7.85 -4.39 7.06
C SER A 28 -7.78 -3.57 5.75
N ARG A 29 -8.20 -2.30 5.78
CA ARG A 29 -8.10 -1.38 4.64
C ARG A 29 -6.64 -1.05 4.29
N ALA A 30 -5.75 -0.99 5.28
CA ALA A 30 -4.32 -0.80 5.01
C ALA A 30 -3.72 -1.97 4.23
N ALA A 31 -4.04 -3.21 4.63
CA ALA A 31 -3.61 -4.39 3.89
C ALA A 31 -4.25 -4.44 2.49
N ALA A 32 -5.56 -4.15 2.39
CA ALA A 32 -6.29 -4.13 1.13
C ALA A 32 -5.73 -3.08 0.14
N LEU A 33 -5.28 -1.93 0.64
CA LEU A 33 -4.60 -0.92 -0.18
C LEU A 33 -3.33 -1.48 -0.83
N VAL A 34 -2.49 -2.18 -0.07
CA VAL A 34 -1.27 -2.80 -0.63
C VAL A 34 -1.62 -3.90 -1.63
N TYR A 35 -2.62 -4.73 -1.33
CA TYR A 35 -3.09 -5.76 -2.25
C TYR A 35 -3.59 -5.18 -3.58
N TYR A 36 -4.36 -4.10 -3.51
CA TYR A 36 -4.90 -3.43 -4.69
C TYR A 36 -3.79 -2.80 -5.55
N LEU A 37 -2.83 -2.12 -4.93
CA LEU A 37 -1.68 -1.55 -5.64
C LEU A 37 -0.85 -2.66 -6.32
N ALA A 38 -0.62 -3.78 -5.63
CA ALA A 38 0.10 -4.92 -6.19
C ALA A 38 -0.65 -5.58 -7.36
N ALA A 39 -1.97 -5.76 -7.23
CA ALA A 39 -2.81 -6.39 -8.26
C ALA A 39 -2.84 -5.59 -9.56
N THR A 40 -2.78 -4.27 -9.45
CA THR A 40 -2.93 -3.34 -10.59
C THR A 40 -1.60 -2.88 -11.17
N ASN A 41 -0.51 -3.00 -10.40
CA ASN A 41 0.87 -2.70 -10.80
C ASN A 41 1.03 -1.37 -11.56
N ARG A 42 0.35 -0.33 -11.10
CA ARG A 42 0.37 1.01 -11.69
C ARG A 42 0.26 2.08 -10.61
N SER A 43 0.54 3.33 -10.98
CA SER A 43 0.30 4.48 -10.10
C SER A 43 -1.20 4.78 -10.00
N HIS A 44 -1.68 5.11 -8.80
CA HIS A 44 -3.08 5.50 -8.56
C HIS A 44 -3.17 6.86 -7.89
N ALA A 45 -4.12 7.67 -8.33
CA ALA A 45 -4.43 8.94 -7.69
C ALA A 45 -4.92 8.73 -6.25
N ARG A 46 -4.42 9.54 -5.32
CA ARG A 46 -4.82 9.48 -3.91
C ARG A 46 -6.31 9.69 -3.73
N GLU A 47 -6.91 10.60 -4.49
CA GLU A 47 -8.36 10.84 -4.43
C GLU A 47 -9.15 9.59 -4.82
N GLY A 48 -8.74 8.92 -5.91
CA GLY A 48 -9.37 7.66 -6.33
C GLY A 48 -9.24 6.55 -5.29
N LEU A 49 -8.07 6.43 -4.64
CA LEU A 49 -7.89 5.47 -3.54
C LEU A 49 -8.76 5.81 -2.33
N ALA A 50 -8.88 7.09 -1.97
CA ALA A 50 -9.73 7.53 -0.86
C ALA A 50 -11.20 7.14 -1.12
N THR A 51 -11.72 7.45 -2.31
CA THR A 51 -13.09 7.09 -2.70
C THR A 51 -13.29 5.58 -2.77
N LEU A 52 -12.32 4.82 -3.28
CA LEU A 52 -12.43 3.37 -3.43
C LEU A 52 -12.54 2.64 -2.07
N PHE A 53 -11.72 3.02 -1.10
CA PHE A 53 -11.62 2.31 0.19
C PHE A 53 -12.56 2.84 1.28
N TRP A 54 -13.04 4.07 1.15
CA TRP A 54 -13.93 4.74 2.11
C TRP A 54 -15.12 5.41 1.43
N SER A 55 -15.71 4.73 0.44
CA SER A 55 -16.85 5.21 -0.35
C SER A 55 -18.06 5.66 0.48
N GLU A 56 -18.18 5.14 1.69
CA GLU A 56 -19.27 5.40 2.63
C GLU A 56 -19.05 6.65 3.51
N TRP A 57 -17.93 7.35 3.32
CA TRP A 57 -17.52 8.52 4.12
C TRP A 57 -17.50 9.77 3.24
N SER A 58 -17.59 10.95 3.86
CA SER A 58 -17.38 12.20 3.12
C SER A 58 -15.97 12.28 2.53
N ASP A 59 -15.79 13.04 1.44
CA ASP A 59 -14.48 13.20 0.77
C ASP A 59 -13.37 13.64 1.74
N ALA A 60 -13.67 14.59 2.62
CA ALA A 60 -12.73 15.06 3.64
C ALA A 60 -12.30 13.96 4.62
N GLN A 61 -13.24 13.12 5.05
CA GLN A 61 -12.95 11.99 5.93
C GLN A 61 -12.18 10.89 5.19
N ALA A 62 -12.58 10.55 3.96
CA ALA A 62 -11.92 9.55 3.13
C ALA A 62 -10.44 9.94 2.87
N LYS A 63 -10.17 11.20 2.50
CA LYS A 63 -8.82 11.74 2.34
C LYS A 63 -8.01 11.70 3.64
N THR A 64 -8.65 12.01 4.77
CA THR A 64 -8.01 11.93 6.10
C THR A 64 -7.63 10.49 6.45
N ASN A 65 -8.54 9.55 6.25
CA ASN A 65 -8.30 8.13 6.50
C ASN A 65 -7.22 7.57 5.58
N LEU A 66 -7.20 7.94 4.30
CA LEU A 66 -6.13 7.55 3.38
C LEU A 66 -4.78 8.06 3.87
N ARG A 67 -4.69 9.33 4.27
CA ARG A 67 -3.46 9.91 4.81
C ARG A 67 -2.97 9.16 6.04
N SER A 68 -3.84 8.91 7.02
CA SER A 68 -3.50 8.12 8.21
C SER A 68 -3.09 6.70 7.84
N THR A 69 -3.79 6.09 6.89
CA THR A 69 -3.50 4.74 6.43
C THR A 69 -2.09 4.64 5.86
N LEU A 70 -1.73 5.56 4.95
CA LEU A 70 -0.40 5.63 4.34
C LEU A 70 0.69 5.96 5.37
N TYR A 71 0.39 6.80 6.36
CA TYR A 71 1.33 7.16 7.42
C TYR A 71 1.67 5.97 8.33
N TYR A 72 0.64 5.21 8.73
CA TYR A 72 0.76 4.03 9.60
C TYR A 72 0.96 2.72 8.83
N LEU A 73 1.45 2.78 7.59
CA LEU A 73 1.89 1.56 6.91
C LEU A 73 3.15 1.01 7.59
N PRO A 74 3.29 -0.33 7.68
CA PRO A 74 4.49 -0.96 8.23
C PRO A 74 5.76 -0.39 7.59
N ASP A 75 6.74 -0.03 8.43
CA ASP A 75 7.99 0.60 7.96
C ASP A 75 8.73 -0.24 6.92
N VAL A 76 8.64 -1.57 7.05
CA VAL A 76 9.21 -2.53 6.12
C VAL A 76 8.68 -2.41 4.68
N LEU A 77 7.50 -1.81 4.49
CA LEU A 77 6.90 -1.59 3.17
C LEU A 77 7.30 -0.25 2.54
N LYS A 78 7.76 0.73 3.33
CA LYS A 78 8.07 2.09 2.86
C LYS A 78 9.08 2.10 1.70
N PRO A 79 10.15 1.29 1.68
CA PRO A 79 11.09 1.26 0.55
C PRO A 79 10.49 0.76 -0.77
N PHE A 80 9.34 0.09 -0.72
CA PHE A 80 8.66 -0.45 -1.89
C PHE A 80 7.55 0.46 -2.39
N MET A 81 7.32 1.61 -1.76
CA MET A 81 6.21 2.49 -2.11
C MET A 81 6.72 3.88 -2.47
N ASP A 82 6.25 4.39 -3.60
CA ASP A 82 6.31 5.82 -3.89
C ASP A 82 4.98 6.46 -3.47
N VAL A 83 5.04 7.29 -2.44
CA VAL A 83 3.90 8.02 -1.89
C VAL A 83 4.11 9.51 -2.13
N SER A 84 3.53 10.01 -3.20
CA SER A 84 3.58 11.44 -3.52
C SER A 84 2.35 12.18 -2.96
N ARG A 85 2.27 13.49 -3.21
CA ARG A 85 1.10 14.30 -2.86
C ARG A 85 -0.14 13.98 -3.69
N THR A 86 0.03 13.39 -4.88
CA THR A 86 -1.06 13.17 -5.83
C THR A 86 -1.31 11.71 -6.11
N ALA A 87 -0.31 10.84 -5.95
CA ALA A 87 -0.41 9.44 -6.31
C ALA A 87 0.30 8.50 -5.32
N VAL A 88 -0.02 7.21 -5.43
CA VAL A 88 0.64 6.12 -4.72
C VAL A 88 0.95 5.01 -5.72
N THR A 89 2.19 4.51 -5.65
CA THR A 89 2.68 3.40 -6.48
C THR A 89 3.36 2.37 -5.57
N LEU A 90 3.20 1.08 -5.90
CA LEU A 90 3.95 -0.01 -5.28
C LEU A 90 4.96 -0.55 -6.29
N HIS A 91 6.22 -0.67 -5.88
CA HIS A 91 7.32 -1.19 -6.65
C HIS A 91 7.71 -2.59 -6.13
N PRO A 92 7.68 -3.64 -6.98
CA PRO A 92 8.01 -5.00 -6.56
C PRO A 92 9.49 -5.18 -6.18
N HIS A 93 10.36 -4.29 -6.66
CA HIS A 93 11.78 -4.26 -6.36
C HIS A 93 12.15 -2.87 -5.82
N ALA A 94 12.69 -2.81 -4.61
CA ALA A 94 13.27 -1.59 -4.10
C ALA A 94 14.63 -1.41 -4.80
N VAL A 95 14.74 -0.42 -5.69
CA VAL A 95 16.03 0.01 -6.23
C VAL A 95 16.64 0.94 -5.20
N GLN A 96 17.73 0.51 -4.53
CA GLN A 96 18.56 1.45 -3.79
C GLN A 96 19.32 2.29 -4.82
N GLU A 97 18.94 3.56 -4.99
CA GLU A 97 19.88 4.52 -5.55
C GLU A 97 21.06 4.67 -4.58
N VAL A 98 22.26 4.55 -5.15
CA VAL A 98 23.58 4.62 -4.48
C VAL A 98 23.95 6.07 -4.23
#